data_AF-A0A7K0RI45-F1
#
_entry.id   AF-A0A7K0RI45-F1
#
_cell.length_a   1.000
_cell.length_b   1.000
_cell.length_c   1.000
_cell.angle_alpha   90.00
_cell.angle_beta   90.00
_cell.angle_gamma   90.00
#
_symmetry.space_group_name_H-M   'P 1'
#
loop_
_entity.id
_entity.type
_entity.pdbx_description
1 polymer ?
#
loop_
_entity_poly.entity_id
_entity_poly.type
_entity_poly.pdbx_seq_one_letter_code
_entity_poly.pdbx_strand_id
1 'polypeptide(L)' 'MNGHHKLEPSLEEVRGLAAKHTLIPVRHEFIDDCETPVAAFLKLRASAPGDPAFLLE' A
#
# COMPACT_ATOMS: atom_id res chain seq x y z
N MET A 1 14.91 12.23 -10.06
CA MET A 1 13.89 11.57 -10.90
C MET A 1 12.57 11.68 -10.17
N ASN A 2 11.70 12.61 -10.57
CA ASN A 2 10.42 12.84 -9.90
C ASN A 2 9.42 11.75 -10.36
N GLY A 3 9.46 10.59 -9.70
CA GLY A 3 8.48 9.54 -9.92
C GLY A 3 7.15 9.95 -9.29
N HIS A 4 6.16 10.27 -10.11
CA HIS A 4 4.80 10.47 -9.61
C HIS A 4 4.24 9.11 -9.17
N HIS A 5 4.36 8.85 -7.87
CA HIS A 5 3.71 7.76 -7.15
C HIS A 5 2.20 7.80 -7.38
N LYS A 6 1.67 6.88 -8.19
CA LYS A 6 0.25 6.87 -8.59
C LYS A 6 -0.56 6.00 -7.62
N LEU A 7 -1.62 6.58 -7.05
CA LEU A 7 -2.64 5.82 -6.33
C LEU A 7 -3.59 5.16 -7.34
N GLU A 8 -3.87 3.87 -7.12
CA GLU A 8 -4.77 3.09 -7.95
C GLU A 8 -5.76 2.30 -7.09
N PRO A 9 -7.06 2.21 -7.44
CA PRO A 9 -7.71 2.91 -8.55
C PRO A 9 -7.83 4.42 -8.28
N SER A 10 -8.02 5.20 -9.34
CA SER A 10 -8.33 6.63 -9.24
C SER A 10 -9.65 6.86 -8.51
N LEU A 11 -9.87 8.07 -8.00
CA LEU A 11 -11.12 8.41 -7.29
C LEU A 11 -12.37 8.20 -8.16
N GLU A 12 -12.28 8.48 -9.47
CA GLU A 12 -13.39 8.24 -10.40
C GLU A 12 -13.70 6.75 -10.53
N GLU A 13 -12.67 5.92 -10.68
CA GLU A 13 -12.81 4.46 -10.72
C GLU A 13 -13.36 3.90 -9.41
N VAL A 14 -12.91 4.41 -8.24
CA VAL A 14 -13.47 4.06 -6.92
C VAL A 14 -14.96 4.34 -6.89
N ARG A 15 -15.41 5.51 -7.35
CA ARG A 15 -16.84 5.87 -7.39
C ARG A 15 -17.64 4.91 -8.27
N GLY A 16 -17.08 4.48 -9.41
CA GLY A 16 -17.70 3.45 -10.25
C GLY A 16 -17.77 2.07 -9.57
N LEU A 17 -16.72 1.64 -8.87
CA LEU A 17 -16.66 0.36 -8.16
C LEU A 17 -17.58 0.32 -6.95
N ALA A 18 -17.77 1.45 -6.26
CA ALA A 18 -18.60 1.58 -5.06
C ALA A 18 -20.08 1.28 -5.32
N ALA A 19 -20.53 1.36 -6.57
CA ALA A 19 -21.88 0.94 -6.94
C ALA A 19 -22.11 -0.59 -6.79
N LYS A 20 -21.04 -1.39 -6.76
CA LYS A 20 -21.11 -2.87 -6.78
C LYS A 20 -20.37 -3.54 -5.63
N HIS A 21 -19.45 -2.84 -4.96
CA HIS A 21 -18.60 -3.40 -3.91
C HIS A 21 -18.60 -2.48 -2.68
N THR A 22 -18.54 -3.09 -1.50
CA THR A 22 -18.47 -2.38 -0.21
C THR A 22 -17.04 -2.28 0.34
N LEU A 23 -16.09 -2.98 -0.29
CA LEU A 23 -14.67 -2.93 0.02
C LEU A 23 -13.89 -2.73 -1.28
N ILE A 24 -13.10 -1.67 -1.35
CA ILE A 24 -12.31 -1.32 -2.53
C ILE A 24 -10.87 -1.06 -2.05
N PRO A 25 -9.90 -1.92 -2.42
CA PRO A 25 -8.51 -1.67 -2.06
C PRO A 25 -7.95 -0.51 -2.88
N VAL A 26 -7.29 0.42 -2.19
CA VAL A 26 -6.46 1.46 -2.82
C VAL A 26 -5.01 1.09 -2.59
N ARG A 27 -4.24 1.03 -3.67
CA ARG A 27 -2.84 0.62 -3.69
C ARG A 27 -1.95 1.71 -4.26
N HIS A 28 -0.71 1.65 -3.86
CA HIS A 28 0.40 2.39 -4.42
C HIS A 28 1.56 1.42 -4.59
N GLU A 29 2.21 1.46 -5.75
CA GLU A 29 3.31 0.57 -6.09
C GLU A 29 4.55 1.40 -6.39
N PHE A 30 5.68 1.00 -5.82
CA PHE A 30 6.97 1.67 -5.98
C PHE A 30 8.10 0.65 -5.99
N ILE A 31 9.23 1.02 -6.58
CA ILE A 31 10.43 0.18 -6.62
C ILE A 31 11.20 0.37 -5.32
N ASP A 32 11.51 -0.74 -4.66
CA ASP A 32 12.32 -0.80 -3.45
C ASP A 32 13.27 -2.01 -3.52
N ASP A 33 14.07 -2.06 -4.58
CA ASP A 33 14.95 -3.17 -4.96
C ASP A 33 16.11 -3.44 -3.98
N CYS A 34 16.31 -2.55 -3.02
CA CYS A 34 17.30 -2.65 -1.97
C CYS A 34 16.74 -3.22 -0.66
N GLU A 35 15.43 -3.45 -0.57
CA GLU A 35 14.79 -3.97 0.64
C GLU A 35 14.51 -5.47 0.55
N THR A 36 14.77 -6.15 1.67
CA THR A 36 14.27 -7.51 1.89
C THR A 36 12.86 -7.45 2.50
N PRO A 37 12.05 -8.53 2.44
CA PRO A 37 10.74 -8.54 3.09
C PRO A 37 10.81 -8.19 4.59
N VAL A 38 11.82 -8.70 5.30
CA VAL A 38 12.09 -8.37 6.71
C VAL A 38 12.42 -6.88 6.90
N ALA A 39 13.27 -6.30 6.03
CA ALA A 39 13.63 -4.87 6.13
C ALA A 39 12.42 -3.96 5.88
N ALA A 40 11.61 -4.27 4.86
CA ALA A 40 10.36 -3.59 4.56
C ALA A 40 9.37 -3.67 5.74
N PHE A 41 9.19 -4.87 6.32
CA PHE A 41 8.34 -5.06 7.49
C PHE A 41 8.77 -4.19 8.69
N LEU A 42 10.07 -4.15 9.00
CA LEU A 42 10.59 -3.35 10.11
C LEU A 42 10.34 -1.84 9.90
N LYS A 43 10.52 -1.35 8.66
CA LYS A 43 10.27 0.05 8.30
C LYS A 43 8.80 0.42 8.38
N LEU A 44 7.91 -0.42 7.85
CA LEU A 44 6.47 -0.19 7.90
C LEU A 44 5.94 -0.22 9.34
N ARG A 45 6.35 -1.21 10.14
CA ARG A 45 5.96 -1.29 11.56
C ARG A 45 6.46 -0.08 12.36
N ALA A 46 7.65 0.43 12.07
CA ALA A 46 8.19 1.59 12.77
C ALA A 46 7.33 2.86 12.58
N SER A 47 6.49 2.91 11.54
CA SER A 47 5.57 4.02 11.28
C SER A 47 4.31 3.99 12.16
N ALA A 48 4.01 2.86 12.81
CA ALA A 48 2.90 2.69 13.74
C ALA A 48 3.33 1.85 14.97
N PRO A 49 4.16 2.43 15.88
CA PRO A 49 4.68 1.69 17.02
C PRO A 49 3.56 1.24 17.97
N GLY A 50 3.52 -0.05 18.30
CA GLY A 50 2.53 -0.63 19.22
C GLY A 50 1.29 -1.21 18.53
N ASP A 51 1.08 -0.91 17.25
CA ASP A 51 -0.02 -1.50 16.48
C ASP A 51 0.30 -2.96 16.08
N PRO A 52 -0.72 -3.84 16.00
CA PRO A 52 -0.54 -5.20 15.51
C PRO A 52 0.01 -5.22 14.08
N ALA A 53 1.05 -6.03 13.86
CA ALA A 53 1.65 -6.25 12.54
C ALA A 53 2.13 -7.69 12.42
N PHE A 54 2.12 -8.24 11.19
CA PHE A 54 2.58 -9.59 10.89
C PHE A 54 3.45 -9.61 9.63
N LEU A 55 4.38 -10.57 9.59
CA LEU A 55 5.17 -10.95 8.41
C LEU A 55 4.85 -12.41 8.10
N LEU A 56 4.53 -12.71 6.84
CA LEU A 56 4.31 -14.06 6.32
C LEU A 56 5.28 -14.26 5.15
N GLU A 57 6.09 -15.32 5.20
CA GLU A 57 7.10 -15.68 4.18
C GLU A 57 6.95 -17.13 3.74
#